data_AF-A0A2T3FK45-F1
#
_entry.id   AF-A0A2T3FK45-F1
#
_cell.length_a   1.000
_cell.length_b   1.000
_cell.length_c   1.000
_cell.angle_alpha   90.00
_cell.angle_beta   90.00
_cell.angle_gamma   90.00
#
_symmetry.space_group_name_H-M   'P 1'
#
loop_
_entity.id
_entity.type
_entity.pdbx_description
1 polymer ?
#
loop_
_entity_poly.entity_id
_entity_poly.type
_entity_poly.pdbx_seq_one_letter_code
_entity_poly.pdbx_strand_id
1 'polypeptide(L)'
;MMFYQFENDRKYDRASDYLEGFNGVIQSDGYQAYANIEDVKNMGCFAHLRRKLVEVMDVAPKGIVIKETQTYKMYQLINKLFYLEKVYDKKYKKDYDRITKERKIKSLPVLEESMPWSEELPKNLYKNKKA
;
A
#
# COMPACT_ATOMS: atom_id res chain seq x y z
N MET A 1 0.94 19.06 -11.73
CA MET A 1 2.37 19.13 -12.09
C MET A 1 2.91 17.72 -12.10
N MET A 2 3.65 17.34 -13.14
CA MET A 2 4.30 16.02 -13.24
C MET A 2 5.81 16.29 -13.21
N PHE A 3 6.51 15.69 -12.26
CA PHE A 3 7.96 15.72 -12.18
C PHE A 3 8.50 14.35 -12.58
N TYR A 4 9.55 14.35 -13.40
CA TYR A 4 10.21 13.14 -13.87
C TYR A 4 11.71 13.36 -13.79
N GLN A 5 12.39 12.54 -12.98
CA GLN A 5 13.84 12.48 -12.91
C GLN A 5 14.27 11.07 -13.27
N PHE A 6 15.15 10.98 -14.26
CA PHE A 6 15.72 9.73 -14.72
C PHE A 6 17.11 9.54 -14.11
N GLU A 7 17.37 8.32 -13.65
CA GLU A 7 18.68 7.91 -13.12
C GLU A 7 19.16 6.67 -13.88
N ASN A 8 20.46 6.63 -14.17
CA ASN A 8 21.08 5.53 -14.91
C ASN A 8 21.19 4.22 -14.09
N ASP A 9 20.98 4.29 -12.79
CA ASP A 9 21.05 3.17 -11.87
C ASP A 9 19.86 3.17 -10.88
N ARG A 10 19.75 2.11 -10.09
CA ARG A 10 18.73 1.94 -9.04
C ARG A 10 19.37 1.97 -7.65
N LYS A 11 20.40 2.79 -7.45
CA LYS A 11 21.02 2.91 -6.12
C LYS A 11 20.02 3.50 -5.13
N TYR A 12 20.13 3.08 -3.88
CA TYR A 12 19.25 3.53 -2.80
C TYR A 12 19.28 5.06 -2.65
N ASP A 13 20.47 5.65 -2.77
CA ASP A 13 20.70 7.08 -2.60
C ASP A 13 19.94 7.95 -3.61
N ARG A 14 19.56 7.40 -4.78
CA ARG A 14 18.79 8.15 -5.79
C ARG A 14 17.45 8.65 -5.26
N ALA A 15 16.81 7.85 -4.42
CA ALA A 15 15.52 8.23 -3.85
C ALA A 15 15.69 9.32 -2.78
N SER A 16 16.74 9.25 -1.96
CA SER A 16 17.03 10.29 -0.96
C SER A 16 17.45 11.60 -1.61
N ASP A 17 18.32 11.56 -2.62
CA ASP A 17 18.77 12.75 -3.34
C ASP A 17 17.59 13.48 -4.00
N TYR A 18 16.68 12.72 -4.62
CA TYR A 18 15.48 13.28 -5.25
C TYR A 18 14.50 13.93 -4.26
N LEU A 19 14.48 13.42 -3.03
CA LEU A 19 13.55 13.83 -1.98
C LEU A 19 14.22 14.70 -0.91
N GLU A 20 15.43 15.19 -1.19
CA GLU A 20 16.16 16.06 -0.27
C GLU A 20 15.33 17.29 0.08
N GLY A 21 15.16 17.55 1.38
CA GLY A 21 14.35 18.66 1.90
C GLY A 21 12.83 18.47 1.78
N PHE A 22 12.34 17.35 1.25
CA PHE A 22 10.92 17.04 1.26
C PHE A 22 10.46 16.57 2.66
N ASN A 23 9.47 17.27 3.23
CA ASN A 23 8.81 16.87 4.47
C ASN A 23 7.34 16.55 4.18
N GLY A 24 6.90 15.32 4.46
CA GLY A 24 5.52 14.94 4.22
C GLY A 24 5.28 13.45 4.10
N VAL A 25 4.28 13.08 3.29
CA VAL A 25 3.87 11.70 3.04
C VAL A 25 4.23 11.32 1.61
N ILE A 26 4.88 10.18 1.44
CA ILE A 26 5.15 9.59 0.12
C ILE A 26 4.36 8.31 -0.01
N GLN A 27 3.52 8.25 -1.04
CA GLN A 27 2.88 7.00 -1.43
C GLN A 27 3.72 6.30 -2.51
N SER A 28 4.29 5.14 -2.18
CA SER A 28 5.14 4.37 -3.10
C SER A 28 4.63 2.94 -3.28
N ASP A 29 5.21 2.20 -4.21
CA ASP A 29 4.97 0.77 -4.42
C ASP A 29 5.57 -0.13 -3.33
N GLY A 30 6.25 0.46 -2.33
CA GLY A 30 6.97 -0.27 -1.29
C GLY A 30 8.41 -0.60 -1.69
N TYR A 31 8.97 0.04 -2.71
CA TYR A 31 10.39 -0.10 -3.03
C TYR A 31 11.28 0.30 -1.85
N GLN A 32 12.25 -0.55 -1.53
CA GLN A 32 13.07 -0.43 -0.33
C GLN A 32 13.90 0.87 -0.28
N ALA A 33 14.18 1.51 -1.43
CA ALA A 33 14.91 2.78 -1.46
C ALA A 33 14.20 3.91 -0.71
N TYR A 34 12.87 3.83 -0.56
CA TYR A 34 12.10 4.82 0.19
C TYR A 34 12.14 4.63 1.71
N ALA A 35 12.64 3.49 2.21
CA ALA A 35 12.47 3.10 3.62
C ALA A 35 13.21 4.01 4.62
N ASN A 36 14.33 4.61 4.22
CA ASN A 36 15.24 5.35 5.12
C ASN A 36 15.40 6.82 4.72
N ILE A 37 14.39 7.41 4.09
CA ILE A 37 14.42 8.84 3.75
C ILE A 37 14.03 9.64 4.99
N GLU A 38 14.90 10.56 5.38
CA GLU A 38 14.69 11.43 6.54
C GLU A 38 13.43 12.29 6.35
N ASP A 39 12.74 12.58 7.46
CA ASP A 39 11.57 13.46 7.51
C ASP A 39 10.37 13.07 6.61
N VAL A 40 10.36 11.83 6.12
CA VAL A 40 9.29 11.28 5.29
C VAL A 40 8.47 10.21 6.01
N LYS A 41 7.14 10.34 5.91
CA LYS A 41 6.21 9.27 6.26
C LYS A 41 5.91 8.41 5.03
N ASN A 42 6.37 7.17 5.05
CA ASN A 42 6.09 6.21 3.99
C ASN A 42 4.66 5.67 4.06
N MET A 43 3.96 5.70 2.92
CA MET A 43 2.64 5.11 2.72
C MET A 43 2.70 4.08 1.59
N GLY A 44 2.32 2.83 1.87
CA GLY A 44 2.25 1.80 0.85
C GLY A 44 1.06 2.00 -0.10
N CYS A 45 1.27 1.78 -1.39
CA CYS A 45 0.23 1.88 -2.39
C CYS A 45 -0.63 0.60 -2.45
N PHE A 46 -1.92 0.71 -2.10
CA PHE A 46 -2.85 -0.42 -2.15
C PHE A 46 -3.07 -1.00 -3.55
N ALA A 47 -2.84 -0.24 -4.62
CA ALA A 47 -2.91 -0.79 -5.98
C ALA A 47 -1.77 -1.80 -6.23
N HIS A 48 -0.56 -1.51 -5.73
CA HIS A 48 0.58 -2.42 -5.82
C HIS A 48 0.38 -3.65 -4.93
N LEU A 49 -0.11 -3.45 -3.70
CA LEU A 49 -0.46 -4.57 -2.82
C LEU A 49 -1.51 -5.49 -3.46
N ARG A 50 -2.59 -4.91 -4.00
CA ARG A 50 -3.64 -5.67 -4.70
C ARG A 50 -3.08 -6.51 -5.85
N ARG A 51 -2.18 -5.94 -6.67
CA ARG A 51 -1.53 -6.66 -7.78
C ARG A 51 -0.73 -7.86 -7.25
N LYS A 52 0.06 -7.64 -6.19
CA LYS A 52 0.85 -8.72 -5.58
C LYS A 52 -0.02 -9.84 -5.00
N LEU A 53 -1.16 -9.50 -4.40
CA LEU A 53 -2.11 -10.52 -3.91
C LEU A 53 -2.68 -11.37 -5.05
N VAL A 54 -2.97 -10.76 -6.20
CA VAL A 54 -3.40 -11.50 -7.40
C VAL A 54 -2.29 -12.42 -7.91
N GLU A 55 -1.06 -11.91 -8.04
CA GLU A 55 0.11 -12.72 -8.45
C GLU A 55 0.30 -13.96 -7.54
N VAL A 56 0.11 -13.81 -6.22
CA VAL A 56 0.19 -14.92 -5.27
C VAL A 56 -0.94 -15.94 -5.48
N MET A 57 -2.17 -15.49 -5.75
CA MET A 57 -3.29 -16.39 -6.02
C MET A 57 -3.12 -17.14 -7.34
N ASP A 58 -2.55 -16.50 -8.37
CA ASP A 58 -2.34 -17.09 -9.69
C ASP A 58 -1.32 -18.24 -9.67
N VAL A 59 -0.35 -18.19 -8.76
CA VAL A 59 0.69 -19.23 -8.59
C VAL A 59 0.39 -20.23 -7.47
N ALA A 60 -0.83 -20.20 -6.93
CA ALA A 60 -1.19 -21.08 -5.81
C ALA A 60 -1.07 -22.56 -6.20
N PRO A 61 -0.57 -23.43 -5.30
CA PRO A 61 -0.49 -24.86 -5.55
C PRO A 61 -1.85 -25.50 -5.86
N LYS A 62 -1.85 -26.55 -6.68
CA LYS A 62 -3.06 -27.35 -6.94
C LYS A 62 -3.61 -27.91 -5.62
N GLY A 63 -4.93 -27.86 -5.47
CA GLY A 63 -5.63 -28.31 -4.25
C GLY A 63 -5.88 -27.21 -3.22
N ILE A 64 -5.32 -26.01 -3.38
CA ILE A 64 -5.66 -24.86 -2.54
C ILE A 64 -6.99 -24.25 -2.98
N VAL A 65 -7.92 -24.12 -2.03
CA VAL A 65 -9.16 -23.38 -2.22
C VAL A 65 -8.89 -21.88 -2.02
N ILE A 66 -8.62 -21.15 -3.11
CA ILE A 66 -8.23 -19.72 -3.07
C ILE A 66 -9.14 -18.88 -2.16
N LYS A 67 -10.46 -19.09 -2.22
CA LYS A 67 -11.45 -18.31 -1.46
C LYS A 67 -11.29 -18.42 0.06
N GLU A 68 -10.69 -19.51 0.54
CA GLU A 68 -10.44 -19.76 1.96
C GLU A 68 -9.08 -19.21 2.41
N THR A 69 -8.22 -18.84 1.46
CA THR A 69 -6.88 -18.32 1.76
C THR A 69 -6.92 -16.91 2.34
N GLN A 70 -5.89 -16.62 3.12
CA GLN A 70 -5.69 -15.29 3.70
C GLN A 70 -5.44 -14.21 2.64
N THR A 71 -4.70 -14.56 1.58
CA THR A 71 -4.46 -13.70 0.42
C THR A 71 -5.76 -13.21 -0.20
N TYR A 72 -6.74 -14.10 -0.37
CA TYR A 72 -8.04 -13.75 -0.92
C TYR A 72 -8.83 -12.83 0.01
N LYS A 73 -8.82 -13.08 1.33
CA LYS A 73 -9.47 -12.20 2.31
C LYS A 73 -8.90 -10.77 2.24
N MET A 74 -7.58 -10.63 2.25
CA MET A 74 -6.93 -9.32 2.14
C MET A 74 -7.22 -8.64 0.79
N TYR A 75 -7.26 -9.40 -0.30
CA TYR A 75 -7.65 -8.89 -1.61
C TYR A 75 -9.08 -8.33 -1.60
N GLN A 76 -10.03 -9.00 -0.93
CA GLN A 76 -11.41 -8.52 -0.80
C GLN A 76 -11.50 -7.24 0.06
N LEU A 77 -10.77 -7.15 1.16
CA LEU A 77 -10.73 -5.94 1.98
C LEU A 77 -10.22 -4.73 1.18
N ILE A 78 -9.15 -4.92 0.42
CA ILE A 78 -8.62 -3.85 -0.46
C ILE A 78 -9.65 -3.46 -1.52
N ASN A 79 -10.30 -4.42 -2.18
CA ASN A 79 -11.36 -4.12 -3.14
C ASN A 79 -12.51 -3.33 -2.52
N LYS A 80 -12.88 -3.65 -1.27
CA LYS A 80 -13.90 -2.90 -0.51
C LYS A 80 -13.47 -1.46 -0.27
N LEU A 81 -12.21 -1.20 0.06
CA LEU A 81 -11.66 0.17 0.17
C LEU A 81 -11.76 0.92 -1.17
N PHE A 82 -11.33 0.31 -2.29
CA PHE A 82 -11.46 0.92 -3.62
C PHE A 82 -12.92 1.20 -4.01
N TYR A 83 -13.84 0.32 -3.64
CA TYR A 83 -15.27 0.55 -3.86
C TYR A 83 -15.78 1.76 -3.05
N LEU A 84 -15.42 1.84 -1.77
CA LEU A 84 -15.78 2.97 -0.91
C LEU A 84 -15.27 4.30 -1.47
N GLU A 85 -14.02 4.35 -1.95
CA GLU A 85 -13.47 5.54 -2.61
C GLU A 85 -14.27 5.97 -3.84
N LYS A 86 -14.71 5.03 -4.69
CA LYS A 86 -15.59 5.34 -5.83
C LYS A 86 -16.94 5.89 -5.40
N VAL A 87 -17.52 5.36 -4.32
CA VAL A 87 -18.77 5.86 -3.75
C VAL A 87 -18.60 7.28 -3.23
N TYR A 88 -17.51 7.55 -2.53
CA TYR A 88 -17.22 8.88 -1.98
C TYR A 88 -17.01 9.92 -3.08
N ASP A 89 -16.22 9.60 -4.09
CA ASP A 89 -15.96 10.49 -5.22
C ASP A 89 -17.26 10.87 -5.94
N LYS A 90 -18.10 9.86 -6.24
CA LYS A 90 -19.41 10.09 -6.89
C LYS A 90 -20.37 10.90 -6.02
N LYS A 91 -20.41 10.63 -4.71
CA LYS A 91 -21.40 11.22 -3.79
C LYS A 91 -21.02 12.63 -3.34
N TYR A 92 -19.74 12.87 -3.08
CA TYR A 92 -19.27 14.09 -2.43
C TYR A 92 -18.45 15.01 -3.34
N LYS A 93 -18.13 14.58 -4.58
CA LYS A 93 -17.57 15.43 -5.66
C LYS A 93 -16.45 16.37 -5.19
N LYS A 94 -15.44 15.84 -4.50
CA LYS A 94 -14.27 16.56 -3.93
C LYS A 94 -14.50 17.36 -2.64
N ASP A 95 -15.61 17.17 -1.94
CA ASP A 95 -15.72 17.61 -0.53
C ASP A 95 -14.79 16.73 0.34
N TYR A 96 -13.52 17.14 0.42
CA TYR A 96 -12.47 16.35 1.07
C TYR A 96 -12.66 16.21 2.59
N ASP A 97 -13.29 17.18 3.24
CA ASP A 97 -13.59 17.11 4.67
C ASP A 97 -14.65 16.04 4.93
N ARG A 98 -15.70 16.02 4.10
CA ARG A 98 -16.72 14.98 4.18
C ARG A 98 -16.16 13.60 3.83
N ILE A 99 -15.36 13.50 2.78
CA ILE A 99 -14.68 12.26 2.40
C ILE A 99 -13.81 11.75 3.55
N THR A 100 -13.03 12.64 4.18
CA THR A 100 -12.18 12.29 5.32
C THR A 100 -12.99 11.77 6.51
N LYS A 101 -14.12 12.42 6.83
CA LYS A 101 -15.04 11.95 7.87
C LYS A 101 -15.61 10.57 7.55
N GLU A 102 -16.03 10.35 6.31
CA GLU A 102 -16.61 9.06 5.88
C GLU A 102 -15.57 7.94 5.84
N ARG A 103 -14.31 8.25 5.46
CA ARG A 103 -13.19 7.31 5.57
C ARG A 103 -12.99 6.85 7.01
N LYS A 104 -13.00 7.76 7.99
CA LYS A 104 -12.90 7.40 9.41
C LYS A 104 -14.05 6.49 9.88
N ILE A 105 -15.26 6.70 9.39
CA ILE A 105 -16.44 5.92 9.82
C ILE A 105 -16.52 4.56 9.14
N LYS A 106 -16.17 4.48 7.84
CA LYS A 106 -16.48 3.30 7.00
C LYS A 106 -15.26 2.61 6.42
N SER A 107 -14.18 3.35 6.13
CA SER A 107 -12.96 2.77 5.56
C SER A 107 -11.99 2.31 6.64
N LEU A 108 -11.85 3.06 7.73
CA LEU A 108 -10.96 2.72 8.83
C LEU A 108 -11.28 1.36 9.45
N PRO A 109 -12.55 1.00 9.74
CA PRO A 109 -12.86 -0.33 10.26
C PRO A 109 -12.49 -1.47 9.30
N VAL A 110 -12.58 -1.23 7.99
CA VAL A 110 -12.18 -2.22 6.96
C VAL A 110 -10.68 -2.40 6.94
N LEU A 111 -9.93 -1.32 7.15
CA LEU A 111 -8.48 -1.38 7.28
C LEU A 111 -8.08 -2.09 8.58
N GLU A 112 -8.75 -1.79 9.69
CA GLU A 112 -8.49 -2.41 10.99
C GLU A 112 -8.81 -3.91 11.00
N GLU A 113 -9.79 -4.37 10.23
CA GLU A 113 -10.05 -5.81 10.02
C GLU A 113 -8.83 -6.55 9.46
N SER A 114 -7.94 -5.85 8.72
CA SER A 114 -6.70 -6.43 8.20
C SER A 114 -5.50 -6.35 9.17
N MET A 115 -5.57 -5.55 10.23
CA MET A 115 -4.44 -5.26 11.13
C MET A 115 -3.90 -6.48 11.88
N PRO A 116 -4.74 -7.35 12.50
CA PRO A 116 -4.25 -8.53 13.24
C PRO A 116 -3.34 -9.41 12.37
N TRP A 117 -3.56 -9.40 11.06
CA TRP A 117 -2.84 -10.24 10.10
C TRP A 117 -1.48 -9.70 9.72
N SER A 118 -1.27 -8.38 9.86
CA SER A 118 0.05 -7.78 9.60
C SER A 118 1.04 -8.06 10.73
N GLU A 119 0.54 -8.24 11.96
CA GLU A 119 1.33 -8.55 13.16
C GLU A 119 1.73 -10.04 13.25
N GLU A 120 0.95 -10.92 12.63
CA GLU A 120 1.23 -12.36 12.51
C GLU A 120 2.28 -12.70 11.45
N LEU A 121 2.66 -11.74 10.59
CA LEU A 121 3.68 -11.97 9.58
C LEU A 121 5.04 -12.22 10.25
N PRO A 122 5.79 -13.25 9.80
CA PRO A 122 7.10 -13.55 10.35
C PRO A 122 8.00 -12.30 10.32
N LYS A 123 8.45 -11.81 11.48
CA LYS A 123 9.31 -10.60 11.61
C LYS A 123 10.63 -10.71 10.82
N ASN A 124 11.01 -11.91 10.44
CA ASN A 124 12.15 -12.24 9.57
C ASN A 124 11.92 -11.94 8.08
N LEU A 125 10.69 -11.70 7.62
CA LEU A 125 10.44 -11.18 6.27
C LEU A 125 11.04 -9.76 6.07
N TYR A 126 11.15 -8.98 7.15
CA TYR A 126 11.78 -7.65 7.14
C TYR A 126 13.30 -7.69 7.42
N LYS A 127 13.87 -8.84 7.81
CA LYS A 127 15.29 -8.95 8.22
C LYS A 127 16.23 -9.50 7.16
N ASN A 128 15.74 -9.95 6.00
CA ASN A 128 16.60 -10.39 4.92
C ASN A 128 16.71 -9.34 3.82
N LYS A 129 17.68 -8.44 4.00
CA LYS A 129 18.62 -7.96 2.97
C LYS A 129 19.62 -6.98 3.60
N LYS A 130 20.54 -7.52 4.41
CA LYS A 130 21.89 -6.96 4.50
C LYS A 130 22.67 -7.52 3.31
N ALA A 131 22.88 -6.70 2.30
CA ALA A 131 24.02 -6.66 1.38
C ALA A 131 23.72 -5.60 0.32
#